data_AF-A0A847N4S6-F1
#
_entry.id   AF-A0A847N4S6-F1
#
_cell.length_a   1.000
_cell.length_b   1.000
_cell.length_c   1.000
_cell.angle_alpha   90.00
_cell.angle_beta   90.00
_cell.angle_gamma   90.00
#
_symmetry.space_group_name_H-M   'P 1'
#
loop_
_entity.id
_entity.type
_entity.pdbx_description
1 polymer ?
#
loop_
_entity_poly.entity_id
_entity_poly.type
_entity_poly.pdbx_seq_one_letter_code
_entity_poly.pdbx_strand_id
1 'polypeptide(L)'
;MIKQLETQRLILRKPIIEDLKDFHKYASKSNIGPNAGWLPHYSLEESKHVLKSFIKENNVWAITLKAYDKLIGTIDLREHDYFLHEVY
;
A
#
# COMPACT_ATOMS: atom_id res chain seq x y z
N MET A 1 -9.28 11.59 -7.87
CA MET A 1 -8.93 11.38 -6.44
C MET A 1 -9.62 10.12 -5.97
N ILE A 2 -8.90 9.17 -5.36
CA ILE A 2 -9.52 7.94 -4.83
C ILE A 2 -10.52 8.26 -3.74
N LYS A 3 -11.65 7.55 -3.75
CA LYS A 3 -12.69 7.70 -2.72
C LYS A 3 -12.29 6.91 -1.47
N GLN A 4 -12.51 7.49 -0.29
CA GLN A 4 -12.40 6.77 0.97
C GLN A 4 -13.53 5.73 1.08
N LEU A 5 -13.19 4.52 1.51
CA LEU A 5 -14.16 3.46 1.81
C LEU A 5 -14.12 3.14 3.30
N GLU A 6 -15.27 2.80 3.85
CA GLU A 6 -15.40 2.48 5.27
C GLU A 6 -16.12 1.16 5.48
N THR A 7 -15.67 0.43 6.48
CA THR A 7 -16.31 -0.79 6.95
C THR A 7 -16.59 -0.67 8.46
N GLN A 8 -17.09 -1.75 9.08
CA GLN A 8 -17.28 -1.79 10.52
C GLN A 8 -15.97 -1.56 11.30
N ARG A 9 -14.83 -2.05 10.80
CA ARG A 9 -13.55 -2.03 11.54
C ARG A 9 -12.43 -1.26 10.86
N LEU A 10 -12.57 -0.96 9.56
CA LEU A 10 -11.51 -0.43 8.72
C LEU A 10 -11.92 0.85 8.00
N ILE A 11 -10.93 1.70 7.73
CA ILE A 11 -11.01 2.79 6.78
C ILE A 11 -9.97 2.50 5.69
N LEU A 12 -10.38 2.56 4.43
CA LEU A 12 -9.48 2.57 3.28
C LEU A 12 -9.38 4.01 2.82
N ARG A 13 -8.24 4.65 3.08
CA ARG A 13 -7.99 6.06 2.77
C ARG A 13 -6.74 6.22 1.92
N LYS A 14 -6.51 7.44 1.45
CA LYS A 14 -5.23 7.79 0.83
C LYS A 14 -4.08 7.58 1.84
N PRO A 15 -2.94 7.00 1.42
CA PRO A 15 -1.74 6.97 2.25
C PRO A 15 -1.28 8.40 2.61
N ILE A 16 -0.70 8.56 3.80
CA ILE A 16 -0.12 9.82 4.29
C ILE A 16 1.30 9.57 4.80
N ILE A 17 2.10 10.61 5.00
CA ILE A 17 3.51 10.42 5.38
C ILE A 17 3.66 9.85 6.80
N GLU A 18 2.68 10.11 7.66
CA GLU A 18 2.59 9.63 9.04
C GLU A 18 2.46 8.09 9.10
N ASP A 19 2.02 7.46 8.01
CA ASP A 19 1.92 6.00 7.89
C ASP A 19 3.30 5.31 7.88
N LEU A 20 4.40 6.04 7.70
CA LEU A 20 5.74 5.50 7.45
C LEU A 20 6.17 4.42 8.45
N LYS A 21 5.96 4.65 9.75
CA LYS A 21 6.39 3.70 10.79
C LYS A 21 5.59 2.41 10.74
N ASP A 22 4.27 2.50 10.57
CA ASP A 22 3.41 1.33 10.47
C ASP A 22 3.63 0.58 9.15
N PHE A 23 3.84 1.32 8.06
CA PHE A 23 4.18 0.77 6.74
C PHE A 23 5.46 -0.05 6.80
N HIS A 24 6.55 0.55 7.31
CA HIS A 24 7.83 -0.16 7.48
C HIS A 24 7.69 -1.38 8.41
N LYS A 25 6.86 -1.30 9.46
CA LYS A 25 6.67 -2.39 10.41
C LYS A 25 6.17 -3.68 9.76
N TYR A 26 5.24 -3.59 8.79
CA TYR A 26 4.81 -4.79 8.08
C TYR A 26 5.65 -5.08 6.83
N ALA A 27 6.14 -4.05 6.14
CA ALA A 27 6.92 -4.22 4.91
C ALA A 27 8.31 -4.83 5.16
N SER A 28 8.87 -4.70 6.36
CA SER A 28 10.13 -5.34 6.75
C SER A 28 10.00 -6.82 7.11
N LYS A 29 8.78 -7.36 7.21
CA LYS A 29 8.57 -8.78 7.51
C LYS A 29 8.96 -9.63 6.31
N SER A 30 9.77 -10.66 6.57
CA SER A 30 10.31 -11.57 5.55
C SER A 30 9.24 -12.28 4.70
N ASN A 31 8.01 -12.42 5.21
CA ASN A 31 6.93 -13.15 4.57
C ASN A 31 5.86 -12.27 3.89
N ILE A 32 5.96 -10.94 3.92
CA ILE A 32 4.94 -10.05 3.35
C ILE A 32 5.24 -9.67 1.90
N GLY A 33 6.43 -9.15 1.63
CA GLY A 33 6.82 -8.71 0.29
C GLY A 33 6.85 -9.80 -0.79
N PRO A 34 7.47 -10.98 -0.53
CA PRO A 34 7.73 -11.95 -1.58
C PRO A 34 6.47 -12.46 -2.30
N ASN A 35 5.35 -12.62 -1.59
CA ASN A 35 4.08 -13.05 -2.18
C ASN A 35 3.47 -12.00 -3.12
N ALA A 36 3.89 -10.74 -3.01
CA ALA A 36 3.48 -9.64 -3.87
C ALA A 36 4.59 -9.22 -4.87
N GLY A 37 5.67 -10.00 -4.97
CA GLY A 37 6.74 -9.80 -5.95
C GLY A 37 7.80 -8.75 -5.59
N TRP A 38 7.89 -8.31 -4.33
CA TRP A 38 8.90 -7.35 -3.87
C TRP A 38 9.66 -7.87 -2.63
N LEU A 39 10.89 -7.38 -2.40
CA LEU A 39 11.71 -7.79 -1.26
C LEU A 39 11.28 -7.06 0.02
N PRO A 40 11.38 -7.69 1.20
CA PRO A 40 11.14 -6.99 2.47
C PRO A 40 11.97 -5.71 2.57
N HIS A 41 11.37 -4.64 3.10
CA HIS A 41 12.07 -3.36 3.23
C HIS A 41 13.12 -3.44 4.35
N TYR A 42 14.36 -3.09 4.03
CA TYR A 42 15.49 -3.18 4.96
C TYR A 42 15.75 -1.88 5.73
N SER A 43 15.15 -0.76 5.29
CA SER A 43 15.33 0.53 5.97
C SER A 43 14.06 1.40 5.98
N LEU A 44 14.01 2.34 6.92
CA LEU A 44 12.97 3.37 6.95
C LEU A 44 13.03 4.28 5.72
N GLU A 45 14.22 4.57 5.18
CA GLU A 45 14.35 5.42 4.00
C GLU A 45 13.82 4.74 2.73
N GLU A 46 14.04 3.43 2.58
CA GLU A 46 13.42 2.63 1.51
C GLU A 46 11.88 2.64 1.63
N SER A 47 11.35 2.35 2.82
CA SER A 47 9.90 2.45 3.07
C SER A 47 9.34 3.83 2.76
N LYS A 48 10.08 4.89 3.08
CA LYS A 48 9.68 6.27 2.81
C LYS A 48 9.67 6.58 1.32
N HIS A 49 10.60 6.04 0.56
CA HIS A 49 10.62 6.18 -0.90
C HIS A 49 9.38 5.55 -1.53
N VAL A 50 9.06 4.30 -1.16
CA VAL A 50 7.89 3.57 -1.67
C VAL A 50 6.58 4.25 -1.24
N LEU A 51 6.45 4.61 0.04
CA LEU A 51 5.26 5.31 0.54
C LEU A 51 5.03 6.64 -0.20
N LYS A 52 6.10 7.39 -0.53
CA LYS A 52 5.98 8.60 -1.33
C LYS A 52 5.46 8.34 -2.75
N SER A 53 5.76 7.19 -3.38
CA SER A 53 5.16 6.83 -4.66
C SER A 53 3.68 6.51 -4.46
N PHE A 54 3.31 5.73 -3.44
CA PHE A 54 1.91 5.43 -3.12
C PHE A 54 1.06 6.68 -2.83
N ILE A 55 1.63 7.72 -2.21
CA ILE A 55 0.93 9.00 -1.96
C ILE A 55 0.68 9.77 -3.26
N LYS A 56 1.59 9.65 -4.24
CA LYS A 56 1.47 10.30 -5.56
C LYS A 56 0.51 9.53 -6.47
N GLU A 57 0.53 8.21 -6.37
CA GLU A 57 -0.36 7.29 -7.07
C GLU A 57 -1.80 7.46 -6.59
N ASN A 58 -2.73 7.57 -7.53
CA ASN A 58 -4.15 7.75 -7.23
C ASN A 58 -4.93 6.43 -7.43
N ASN A 59 -4.34 5.33 -6.99
CA ASN A 59 -4.90 3.98 -7.05
C ASN A 59 -4.49 3.10 -5.86
N VAL A 60 -3.80 3.64 -4.84
CA VAL A 60 -3.39 2.92 -3.63
C VAL A 60 -4.19 3.39 -2.42
N TRP A 61 -4.76 2.45 -1.66
CA TRP A 61 -5.37 2.70 -0.36
C TRP A 61 -4.48 2.19 0.76
N ALA A 62 -4.31 3.03 1.78
CA ALA A 62 -3.91 2.63 3.11
C ALA A 62 -5.11 1.98 3.82
N ILE A 63 -4.93 0.77 4.34
CA ILE A 63 -5.93 0.06 5.14
C ILE A 63 -5.63 0.36 6.61
N THR A 64 -6.50 1.12 7.28
CA THR A 64 -6.30 1.51 8.68
C THR A 64 -7.40 0.99 9.59
N LEU A 65 -7.05 0.75 10.85
CA LEU A 65 -8.01 0.37 11.89
C LEU A 65 -8.79 1.60 12.34
N LYS A 66 -10.12 1.55 12.17
CA LYS A 66 -11.03 2.70 12.41
C LYS A 66 -10.92 3.30 13.82
N ALA A 67 -10.63 2.48 14.83
CA ALA A 67 -10.61 2.92 16.23
C ALA A 67 -9.39 3.80 16.61
N TYR A 68 -8.28 3.73 15.88
CA TYR A 68 -7.04 4.40 16.26
C TYR A 68 -6.16 4.81 15.05
N ASP A 69 -6.75 4.83 13.85
CA ASP A 69 -6.10 5.16 12.57
C ASP A 69 -4.70 4.57 12.36
N LYS A 70 -4.57 3.29 12.72
CA LYS A 70 -3.30 2.56 12.55
C LYS A 70 -3.29 1.84 11.22
N LEU A 71 -2.29 2.10 10.38
CA LEU A 71 -2.08 1.37 9.13
C LEU A 71 -1.74 -0.10 9.41
N ILE A 72 -2.43 -1.01 8.73
CA ILE A 72 -2.21 -2.45 8.84
C ILE A 72 -1.92 -3.13 7.49
N GLY A 73 -1.98 -2.38 6.40
CA GLY A 73 -1.70 -2.87 5.06
C GLY A 73 -2.00 -1.83 4.00
N THR A 74 -1.68 -2.17 2.76
CA THR A 74 -1.98 -1.38 1.56
C THR A 74 -2.64 -2.27 0.52
N ILE A 75 -3.50 -1.69 -0.29
CA ILE A 75 -4.08 -2.35 -1.46
C ILE A 75 -4.08 -1.36 -2.61
N ASP A 76 -3.66 -1.80 -3.79
CA ASP A 76 -3.70 -1.01 -5.00
C ASP A 76 -4.62 -1.66 -6.05
N LEU A 77 -5.28 -0.80 -6.82
CA LEU A 77 -6.07 -1.22 -7.98
C LEU A 77 -5.22 -1.03 -9.23
N ARG A 78 -5.03 -2.11 -9.99
CA ARG A 78 -4.38 -2.08 -11.30
C ARG A 78 -5.37 -2.55 -12.35
N GLU A 79 -5.51 -1.78 -13.41
CA GLU A 79 -6.19 -2.24 -14.62
C GLU A 79 -5.26 -3.23 -15.32
N HIS A 80 -5.78 -4.42 -15.62
CA HIS A 80 -5.04 -5.42 -16.40
C HIS A 80 -5.51 -5.33 -17.84
N ASP A 81 -4.65 -4.86 -18.73
CA ASP A 81 -4.97 -4.74 -20.15
C ASP A 81 -4.74 -6.09 -20.83
N TYR A 82 -5.80 -6.89 -20.96
CA TYR A 82 -5.73 -8.26 -21.50
C TYR A 82 -5.37 -8.33 -22.99
N PHE A 83 -5.38 -7.21 -23.71
CA PHE A 83 -5.23 -7.19 -25.17
C PHE A 83 -3.80 -6.93 -25.69
N LEU A 84 -2.82 -6.69 -24.81
CA LEU A 84 -1.44 -6.38 -25.23
C LEU A 84 -0.52 -7.61 -25.34
N HIS A 85 -1.03 -8.82 -25.13
CA HIS A 85 -0.24 -10.05 -25.17
C HIS A 85 -0.35 -10.87 -26.47
N GLU A 86 -1.12 -10.44 -27.48
CA GLU A 86 -1.29 -11.16 -28.76
C GLU A 86 -0.46 -10.62 -29.94
N VAL A 87 0.64 -9.90 -29.69
CA VAL A 87 1.55 -9.47 -30.76
C VAL A 87 2.99 -9.85 -30.44
N TYR A 88 3.29 -11.15 -30.51
CA TYR A 88 4.62 -11.70 -30.82
C TYR A 88 4.46 -13.01 -31.59
#